data_AF-A0A8S3K7W0-F1
#
_entry.id   AF-A0A8S3K7W0-F1
#
_cell.length_a   1.000
_cell.length_b   1.000
_cell.length_c   1.000
_cell.angle_alpha   90.00
_cell.angle_beta   90.00
_cell.angle_gamma   90.00
#
_symmetry.space_group_name_H-M   'P 1'
#
loop_
_entity.id
_entity.type
_entity.pdbx_description
1 polymer ?
#
loop_
_entity_poly.entity_id
_entity_poly.type
_entity_poly.pdbx_seq_one_letter_code
_entity_poly.pdbx_strand_id
1 'polypeptide(L)'
;DDLITFFKRHNAVFQLHIDGTVSVKSEAARTLLNKNDNLQTSSSPTVITSLSQAQPQSQQSTSITASGVVIRIFPKYGILNMENNEQVFFDIQSCHFETFNDLTCVLNPGDSMNFNAILGPKE
;
A
#
# COMPACT_ATOMS: atom_id res chain seq x y z
N ASP A 1 -29.31 0.89 -5.39
CA ASP A 1 -29.71 1.52 -4.11
C ASP A 1 -29.00 1.03 -2.84
N ASP A 2 -28.26 -0.08 -2.81
CA ASP A 2 -27.89 -0.68 -1.51
C ASP A 2 -26.59 -0.22 -0.84
N LEU A 3 -25.69 0.48 -1.53
CA LEU A 3 -24.41 0.90 -0.92
C LEU A 3 -24.60 1.99 0.14
N ILE A 4 -25.47 2.97 -0.12
CA ILE A 4 -25.74 4.03 0.84
C ILE A 4 -26.46 3.48 2.08
N THR A 5 -27.39 2.53 1.89
CA THR A 5 -28.07 1.83 2.99
C THR A 5 -27.09 1.01 3.82
N PHE A 6 -26.14 0.32 3.17
CA PHE A 6 -25.08 -0.41 3.84
C PHE A 6 -24.21 0.50 4.73
N PHE A 7 -23.73 1.63 4.21
CA PHE A 7 -22.90 2.56 4.99
C PHE A 7 -23.66 3.21 6.13
N LYS A 8 -24.95 3.53 5.93
CA LYS A 8 -25.81 4.03 7.01
C LYS A 8 -26.04 2.98 8.10
N ARG A 9 -26.23 1.71 7.72
CA ARG A 9 -26.42 0.60 8.68
C ARG A 9 -25.17 0.34 9.50
N HIS A 10 -23.99 0.54 8.92
CA HIS A 10 -22.69 0.29 9.56
C HIS A 10 -22.00 1.59 9.97
N ASN A 11 -22.76 2.60 10.44
CA ASN A 11 -22.22 3.91 10.82
C ASN A 11 -21.26 3.87 12.02
N ALA A 12 -21.20 2.77 12.78
CA ALA A 12 -20.25 2.56 13.86
C ALA A 12 -18.83 2.31 13.32
N VAL A 13 -18.71 1.82 12.09
CA VAL A 13 -17.45 1.46 11.44
C VAL A 13 -17.11 2.43 10.33
N PHE A 14 -18.09 2.80 9.50
CA PHE A 14 -17.90 3.65 8.34
C PHE A 14 -18.49 5.05 8.55
N GLN A 15 -17.82 6.04 7.98
CA GLN A 15 -18.26 7.42 7.91
C GLN A 15 -18.34 7.82 6.45
N LEU A 16 -19.54 8.21 5.99
CA LEU A 16 -19.75 8.80 4.68
C LEU A 16 -19.59 10.32 4.78
N HIS A 17 -18.78 10.90 3.91
CA HIS A 17 -18.52 12.33 3.84
C HIS A 17 -19.44 13.02 2.82
N ILE A 18 -19.58 14.33 2.94
CA ILE A 18 -20.46 15.14 2.08
C ILE A 18 -20.00 15.17 0.61
N ASP A 19 -18.72 14.89 0.37
CA ASP A 19 -18.10 14.78 -0.97
C ASP A 19 -18.29 13.38 -1.59
N GLY A 20 -18.96 12.46 -0.89
CA GLY A 20 -19.22 11.10 -1.33
C GLY A 20 -18.12 10.10 -0.98
N THR A 21 -17.05 10.50 -0.31
CA THR A 21 -15.98 9.58 0.14
C THR A 21 -16.40 8.80 1.41
N VAL A 22 -15.80 7.63 1.63
CA VAL A 22 -16.06 6.78 2.80
C VAL A 22 -14.75 6.52 3.56
N SER A 23 -14.77 6.74 4.88
CA SER A 23 -13.63 6.44 5.76
C SER A 23 -14.02 5.47 6.89
N VAL A 24 -13.04 4.76 7.45
CA VAL A 24 -13.23 3.87 8.61
C VAL A 24 -12.93 4.63 9.91
N LYS A 25 -13.78 4.48 10.93
CA LYS A 25 -13.62 5.12 12.24
C LYS A 25 -12.47 4.48 13.01
N SER A 26 -11.63 5.31 13.62
CA SER A 26 -10.41 4.89 14.35
C SER A 26 -10.70 3.94 15.51
N GLU A 27 -11.87 4.05 16.14
CA GLU A 27 -12.29 3.16 17.23
C GLU A 27 -12.53 1.73 16.75
N ALA A 28 -13.18 1.56 15.57
CA ALA A 28 -13.36 0.25 14.96
C ALA A 28 -12.02 -0.36 14.50
N ALA A 29 -11.09 0.47 14.00
CA ALA A 29 -9.76 0.01 13.62
C ALA A 29 -8.94 -0.49 14.83
N ARG A 30 -9.08 0.15 16.00
CA ARG A 30 -8.37 -0.22 17.24
C ARG A 30 -8.81 -1.57 17.79
N THR A 31 -10.10 -1.91 17.72
CA THR A 31 -10.59 -3.23 18.18
C THR A 31 -10.01 -4.37 17.35
N LEU A 32 -9.65 -4.13 16.08
CA LEU A 32 -9.02 -5.12 15.20
C LEU A 32 -7.52 -5.28 15.49
N LEU A 33 -6.83 -4.20 15.86
CA LEU A 33 -5.38 -4.19 16.11
C LEU A 33 -4.99 -4.75 17.50
N ASN A 34 -5.88 -4.72 18.48
CA ASN A 34 -5.56 -5.11 19.87
C ASN A 34 -5.51 -6.62 20.14
N LYS A 35 -5.51 -7.48 19.12
CA LYS A 35 -5.54 -8.95 19.28
C LYS A 35 -4.17 -9.64 19.25
N ASN A 36 -3.09 -8.92 18.95
CA ASN A 36 -1.72 -9.43 18.98
C ASN A 36 -0.84 -8.45 19.75
N ASP A 37 -0.45 -8.77 20.99
CA ASP A 37 0.93 -8.57 21.45
C ASP A 37 1.12 -9.07 22.89
N ASN A 38 1.78 -10.23 23.00
CA ASN A 38 2.40 -10.73 24.22
C ASN A 38 3.72 -11.38 23.80
N LEU A 39 4.83 -10.64 23.88
CA LEU A 39 6.20 -11.09 24.21
C LEU A 39 7.19 -9.91 24.03
N GLN A 40 7.71 -9.36 25.14
CA GLN A 40 9.12 -9.45 25.59
C GLN A 40 10.14 -8.59 24.80
N THR A 41 10.58 -7.42 25.29
CA THR A 41 11.61 -7.08 26.32
C THR A 41 12.99 -6.70 25.74
N SER A 42 13.47 -5.51 26.17
CA SER A 42 14.88 -5.17 26.54
C SER A 42 15.75 -4.27 25.63
N SER A 43 15.99 -3.05 26.14
CA SER A 43 17.29 -2.35 26.30
C SER A 43 17.93 -1.60 25.09
N SER A 44 17.70 -0.29 24.89
CA SER A 44 18.47 0.91 25.38
C SER A 44 19.72 1.30 24.52
N PRO A 45 20.26 2.54 24.56
CA PRO A 45 19.75 3.76 23.92
C PRO A 45 20.84 4.53 23.12
N THR A 46 20.48 5.42 22.17
CA THR A 46 21.38 6.53 21.77
C THR A 46 20.58 7.77 21.42
N VAL A 47 20.83 8.81 22.21
CA VAL A 47 20.36 10.20 22.11
C VAL A 47 21.08 10.85 20.91
N ILE A 48 20.46 11.71 20.09
CA ILE A 48 20.56 13.18 20.18
C ILE A 48 19.53 13.83 19.23
N THR A 49 18.52 14.45 19.86
CA THR A 49 18.07 15.85 19.72
C THR A 49 17.86 16.48 18.32
N SER A 50 16.59 16.70 17.95
CA SER A 50 16.11 18.01 17.52
C SER A 50 14.58 18.16 17.68
N LEU A 51 14.23 19.12 18.53
CA LEU A 51 13.01 19.95 18.60
C LEU A 51 11.64 19.33 18.30
N SER A 52 10.88 19.22 19.39
CA SER A 52 9.43 19.18 19.50
C SER A 52 8.67 19.98 18.44
N GLN A 53 7.97 19.29 17.54
CA GLN A 53 6.67 19.68 17.01
C GLN A 53 5.79 18.43 16.95
N ALA A 54 4.68 18.45 17.70
CA ALA A 54 3.61 17.49 17.53
C ALA A 54 2.96 17.74 16.16
N GLN A 55 3.44 17.04 15.14
CA GLN A 55 2.77 16.94 13.83
C GLN A 55 2.02 15.61 13.76
N PRO A 56 0.80 15.58 13.20
CA PRO A 56 0.09 14.33 12.97
C PRO A 56 0.98 13.43 12.11
N GLN A 57 1.23 12.23 12.62
CA GLN A 57 2.01 11.17 11.99
C GLN A 57 1.36 10.83 10.64
N SER A 58 1.74 11.59 9.63
CA SER A 58 1.44 11.32 8.24
C SER A 58 2.16 10.02 7.95
N GLN A 59 1.41 8.99 7.56
CA GLN A 59 1.98 7.78 6.98
C GLN A 59 2.85 8.24 5.82
N GLN A 60 4.16 8.37 6.08
CA GLN A 60 5.10 8.82 5.10
C GLN A 60 5.34 7.61 4.21
N SER A 61 4.55 7.52 3.14
CA SER A 61 4.68 6.48 2.14
C SER A 61 6.10 6.57 1.58
N THR A 62 6.96 5.61 1.93
CA THR A 62 8.31 5.55 1.39
C THR A 62 8.21 5.14 -0.07
N SER A 63 8.41 6.12 -0.96
CA SER A 63 8.58 5.86 -2.38
C SER A 63 9.99 5.31 -2.60
N ILE A 64 10.08 4.12 -3.17
CA ILE A 64 11.36 3.54 -3.59
C ILE A 64 11.46 3.57 -5.11
N THR A 65 12.66 3.84 -5.60
CA THR A 65 13.03 3.62 -7.00
C THR A 65 13.88 2.37 -7.05
N ALA A 66 13.46 1.39 -7.84
CA ALA A 66 14.09 0.08 -7.88
C ALA A 66 14.00 -0.55 -9.28
N SER A 67 14.73 -1.64 -9.43
CA SER A 67 14.79 -2.45 -10.65
C SER A 67 14.30 -3.86 -10.33
N GLY A 68 13.66 -4.51 -11.29
CA GLY A 68 13.23 -5.90 -11.16
C GLY A 68 13.09 -6.58 -12.51
N VAL A 69 12.99 -7.90 -12.49
CA VAL A 69 12.83 -8.73 -13.68
C VAL A 69 11.40 -9.28 -13.74
N VAL A 70 10.74 -9.16 -14.89
CA VAL A 70 9.40 -9.72 -15.11
C VAL A 70 9.47 -11.24 -15.00
N ILE A 71 8.75 -11.83 -14.05
CA ILE A 71 8.69 -13.30 -13.91
C ILE A 71 7.39 -13.88 -14.45
N ARG A 72 6.30 -13.09 -14.44
CA ARG A 72 5.02 -13.43 -15.07
C ARG A 72 4.33 -12.17 -15.56
N ILE A 73 3.63 -12.30 -16.68
CA ILE A 73 2.85 -11.22 -17.28
C ILE A 73 1.47 -11.73 -17.69
N PHE A 74 0.46 -10.92 -17.42
CA PHE A 74 -0.92 -11.11 -17.83
C PHE A 74 -1.40 -9.84 -18.55
N PRO A 75 -2.52 -9.88 -19.29
CA PRO A 75 -2.94 -8.72 -20.07
C PRO A 75 -3.13 -7.43 -19.26
N LYS A 76 -3.47 -7.52 -17.98
CA LYS A 76 -3.77 -6.35 -17.13
C LYS A 76 -2.79 -6.13 -15.99
N TYR A 77 -1.95 -7.10 -15.65
CA TYR A 77 -1.02 -6.97 -14.52
C TYR A 77 0.18 -7.90 -14.70
N GLY A 78 1.24 -7.66 -13.93
CA GLY A 78 2.44 -8.47 -13.95
C GLY A 78 3.07 -8.62 -12.57
N ILE A 79 4.07 -9.49 -12.51
CA ILE A 79 4.87 -9.73 -11.31
C ILE A 79 6.34 -9.56 -11.66
N LEU A 80 7.03 -8.72 -10.90
CA LEU A 80 8.47 -8.52 -10.94
C LEU A 80 9.12 -9.26 -9.78
N ASN A 81 10.31 -9.79 -10.00
CA ASN A 81 11.21 -10.21 -8.94
C ASN A 81 12.32 -9.17 -8.78
N MET A 82 12.48 -8.64 -7.57
CA MET A 82 13.56 -7.73 -7.20
C MET A 82 14.84 -8.50 -6.85
N GLU A 83 15.97 -7.80 -6.78
CA GLU A 83 17.27 -8.39 -6.42
C GLU A 83 17.29 -8.96 -4.98
N ASN A 84 16.52 -8.37 -4.06
CA ASN A 84 16.35 -8.86 -2.70
C ASN A 84 15.40 -10.06 -2.58
N ASN A 85 14.99 -10.64 -3.72
CA ASN A 85 14.07 -11.76 -3.81
C ASN A 85 12.65 -11.46 -3.31
N GLU A 86 12.28 -10.17 -3.21
CA GLU A 86 10.90 -9.74 -3.02
C GLU A 86 10.16 -9.70 -4.36
N GLN A 87 8.86 -10.00 -4.31
CA GLN A 87 8.00 -9.95 -5.48
C GLN A 87 7.16 -8.68 -5.44
N VAL A 88 7.15 -7.96 -6.57
CA VAL A 88 6.36 -6.74 -6.72
C VAL A 88 5.26 -7.00 -7.74
N PHE A 89 4.04 -6.77 -7.32
CA PHE A 89 2.86 -6.77 -8.17
C PHE A 89 2.66 -5.39 -8.78
N PHE A 90 2.34 -5.32 -10.08
CA PHE A 90 2.00 -4.08 -10.74
C PHE A 90 0.81 -4.25 -11.68
N ASP A 91 -0.03 -3.23 -11.75
CA ASP A 91 -1.18 -3.17 -12.66
C ASP A 91 -0.85 -2.32 -13.90
N ILE A 92 -1.49 -2.60 -15.03
CA ILE A 92 -1.33 -1.86 -16.28
C ILE A 92 -1.60 -0.36 -16.12
N GLN A 93 -2.51 0.04 -15.22
CA GLN A 93 -2.80 1.44 -14.91
C GLN A 93 -1.66 2.13 -14.15
N SER A 94 -0.79 1.35 -13.50
CA SER A 94 0.41 1.87 -12.82
C SER A 94 1.57 2.10 -13.78
N CYS A 95 1.48 1.55 -14.99
CA CYS A 95 2.51 1.70 -16.00
C CYS A 95 2.25 2.95 -16.86
N HIS A 96 3.32 3.61 -17.28
CA HIS A 96 3.25 4.78 -18.17
C HIS A 96 3.12 4.37 -19.65
N PHE A 97 2.15 3.50 -19.95
CA PHE A 97 1.87 3.07 -21.32
C PHE A 97 0.69 3.88 -21.87
N GLU A 98 0.97 4.91 -22.66
CA GLU A 98 -0.09 5.78 -23.21
C GLU A 98 -1.02 5.07 -24.21
N THR A 99 -0.63 3.88 -24.71
CA THR A 99 -1.28 3.26 -25.88
C THR A 99 -1.62 1.79 -25.76
N PHE A 100 -1.19 1.09 -24.70
CA PHE A 100 -1.34 -0.37 -24.63
C PHE A 100 -2.42 -0.77 -23.62
N ASN A 101 -3.39 -1.56 -24.10
CA ASN A 101 -4.44 -2.16 -23.26
C ASN A 101 -4.11 -3.59 -22.81
N ASP A 102 -3.01 -4.14 -23.31
CA ASP A 102 -2.54 -5.50 -23.05
C ASP A 102 -1.02 -5.48 -22.82
N LEU A 103 -0.59 -5.79 -21.59
CA LEU A 103 0.83 -5.82 -21.24
C LEU A 103 1.59 -6.95 -21.94
N THR A 104 0.92 -8.05 -22.31
CA THR A 104 1.58 -9.20 -22.95
C THR A 104 2.10 -8.89 -24.36
N CYS A 105 1.63 -7.79 -24.96
CA CYS A 105 2.11 -7.30 -26.25
C CYS A 105 3.43 -6.52 -26.15
N VAL A 106 3.84 -6.09 -24.95
CA VAL A 106 4.97 -5.17 -24.74
C VAL A 106 6.00 -5.67 -23.73
N LEU A 107 5.64 -6.63 -22.89
CA LEU A 107 6.51 -7.20 -21.87
C LEU A 107 6.51 -8.72 -21.95
N ASN A 108 7.69 -9.30 -21.74
CA ASN A 108 7.90 -10.74 -21.68
C ASN A 108 8.56 -11.13 -20.35
N PRO A 109 8.34 -12.36 -19.86
CA PRO A 109 9.14 -12.90 -18.76
C PRO A 109 10.64 -12.87 -19.12
N GLY A 110 11.45 -12.33 -18.20
CA GLY A 110 12.88 -12.08 -18.39
C GLY A 110 13.25 -10.62 -18.66
N ASP A 111 12.28 -9.78 -18.99
CA ASP A 111 12.53 -8.36 -19.23
C ASP A 111 12.83 -7.62 -17.92
N SER A 112 13.83 -6.73 -17.95
CA SER A 112 14.19 -5.87 -16.81
C SER A 112 13.45 -4.54 -16.89
N MET A 113 12.87 -4.12 -15.77
CA MET A 113 12.14 -2.85 -15.65
C MET A 113 12.62 -2.05 -14.45
N ASN A 114 12.66 -0.74 -14.62
CA ASN A 114 12.80 0.22 -13.52
C ASN A 114 11.42 0.74 -13.14
N PHE A 115 11.17 0.88 -11.85
CA PHE A 115 9.88 1.34 -11.35
C PHE A 115 10.03 2.17 -10.08
N ASN A 116 9.01 2.98 -9.84
CA ASN A 116 8.81 3.65 -8.56
C ASN A 116 7.67 2.95 -7.84
N ALA A 117 7.94 2.37 -6.68
CA ALA A 117 6.92 1.73 -5.86
C ALA A 117 6.68 2.53 -4.59
N ILE A 118 5.42 2.59 -4.18
CA ILE A 118 5.03 3.12 -2.87
C ILE A 118 4.88 1.91 -1.96
N LEU A 119 5.73 1.80 -0.93
CA LEU A 119 5.54 0.77 0.08
C LEU A 119 4.29 1.10 0.88
N GLY A 120 3.27 0.24 0.74
CA GLY A 120 2.14 0.24 1.65
C GLY A 120 2.59 -0.06 3.08
N PRO A 121 1.77 0.27 4.09
CA PRO A 121 2.05 -0.14 5.46
C PRO A 121 2.29 -1.66 5.48
N LYS A 122 3.44 -2.08 6.01
CA LYS A 122 3.71 -3.48 6.31
C LYS A 122 2.70 -3.88 7.38
N GLU A 123 1.73 -4.72 7.00
CA GLU A 123 0.90 -5.44 7.98
C GLU A 123 1.76 -6.41 8.80
#